data_AF-A0A6M2AGQ2-F1
#
_entry.id   AF-A0A6M2AGQ2-F1
#
_cell.length_a   1.000
_cell.length_b   1.000
_cell.length_c   1.000
_cell.angle_alpha   90.00
_cell.angle_beta   90.00
_cell.angle_gamma   90.00
#
_symmetry.space_group_name_H-M   'P 1'
#
loop_
_entity.id
_entity.type
_entity.pdbx_description
1 polymer ?
#
loop_
_entity_poly.entity_id
_entity_poly.type
_entity_poly.pdbx_seq_one_letter_code
_entity_poly.pdbx_strand_id
1 'polypeptide(L)'
;MKKVNFYLKKLLFTCLCSICFFQVSKVESSEIPENNLRIIELFPNTWLDCPGIEPAIPSDYIMKFADYDFYMLWGKKEDLEIISKSKKGHDFPINSPVFNIALSETIIQTGPTSFSKENYSKEEIKELKKLGLTDFVKHKTTWGDYPVLTITLKKTSGERAYLAWIGLNSEGHVWEVNLISPLNKEKENAKLWNEFINNTKQLPEPEYFIARGMDMRDGYTNYKIATASMKVFAEKKVNNQMAIMVKPLKSYITFKLDRVEEGFIGTQWKFAHPCIKVHGCLTEKNGNSKNIIDTVITVLPKKVVDFSFDLNQKEHAENVVIFTDHSKAPINFKTES
;
A
#
# COMPACT_ATOMS: atom_id res chain seq x y z
N MET A 1 -36.78 15.75 3.32
CA MET A 1 -36.84 14.26 3.21
C MET A 1 -36.20 13.65 1.95
N LYS A 2 -35.78 14.39 0.91
CA LYS A 2 -35.17 13.81 -0.31
C LYS A 2 -33.63 13.61 -0.30
N LYS A 3 -32.89 14.23 0.62
CA LYS A 3 -31.40 14.16 0.64
C LYS A 3 -30.83 12.90 1.30
N VAL A 4 -31.50 12.31 2.29
CA VAL A 4 -31.01 11.12 3.02
C VAL A 4 -31.09 9.85 2.15
N ASN A 5 -32.06 9.80 1.24
CA ASN A 5 -32.28 8.68 0.32
C ASN A 5 -31.23 8.63 -0.82
N PHE A 6 -30.46 9.70 -1.05
CA PHE A 6 -29.40 9.73 -2.06
C PHE A 6 -28.10 9.10 -1.55
N TYR A 7 -27.74 9.33 -0.28
CA TYR A 7 -26.50 8.82 0.31
C TYR A 7 -26.56 7.34 0.68
N LEU A 8 -27.71 6.85 1.14
CA LEU A 8 -27.92 5.43 1.44
C LEU A 8 -28.05 4.59 0.17
N LYS A 9 -28.69 5.13 -0.88
CA LYS A 9 -28.64 4.53 -2.20
C LYS A 9 -27.21 4.53 -2.73
N LYS A 10 -26.40 5.59 -2.54
CA LYS A 10 -24.96 5.53 -2.88
C LYS A 10 -24.20 4.47 -2.08
N LEU A 11 -24.48 4.26 -0.79
CA LEU A 11 -23.85 3.21 0.03
C LEU A 11 -24.24 1.78 -0.42
N LEU A 12 -25.43 1.61 -1.00
CA LEU A 12 -25.91 0.35 -1.59
C LEU A 12 -25.61 0.22 -3.10
N PHE A 13 -25.34 1.33 -3.80
CA PHE A 13 -25.10 1.41 -5.25
C PHE A 13 -23.61 1.49 -5.60
N THR A 14 -22.75 1.79 -4.62
CA THR A 14 -21.29 1.57 -4.69
C THR A 14 -20.93 0.08 -4.79
N CYS A 15 -21.88 -0.82 -4.47
CA CYS A 15 -21.79 -2.23 -4.85
C CYS A 15 -21.93 -2.51 -6.37
N LEU A 16 -22.31 -1.53 -7.20
CA LEU A 16 -22.80 -1.78 -8.56
C LEU A 16 -22.13 -1.00 -9.71
N CYS A 17 -21.32 0.03 -9.48
CA CYS A 17 -20.84 0.89 -10.59
C CYS A 17 -19.45 1.48 -10.38
N SER A 18 -18.39 0.71 -10.63
CA SER A 18 -17.03 1.24 -10.86
C SER A 18 -16.30 0.44 -11.94
N ILE A 19 -16.66 0.68 -13.20
CA ILE A 19 -15.97 0.15 -14.38
C ILE A 19 -14.83 1.12 -14.74
N CYS A 20 -13.58 0.69 -14.53
CA CYS A 20 -12.43 1.13 -15.31
C CYS A 20 -11.56 -0.10 -15.58
N PHE A 21 -11.52 -0.53 -16.84
CA PHE A 21 -10.70 -1.65 -17.27
C PHE A 21 -9.21 -1.29 -17.17
N PHE A 22 -8.50 -1.95 -16.25
CA PHE A 22 -7.06 -2.11 -16.34
C PHE A 22 -6.74 -3.59 -16.34
N GLN A 23 -6.15 -4.06 -17.45
CA GLN A 23 -5.59 -5.41 -17.50
C GLN A 23 -4.42 -5.47 -16.52
N VAL A 24 -4.57 -6.28 -15.46
CA VAL A 24 -3.46 -6.65 -14.57
C VAL A 24 -2.51 -7.51 -15.39
N SER A 25 -1.44 -6.91 -15.91
CA SER A 25 -0.37 -7.67 -16.57
C SER A 25 0.32 -8.55 -15.55
N LYS A 26 0.49 -9.83 -15.89
CA LYS A 26 1.25 -10.79 -15.09
C LYS A 26 2.68 -10.28 -14.95
N VAL A 27 3.07 -9.91 -13.73
CA VAL A 27 4.41 -9.36 -13.44
C VAL A 27 5.42 -10.50 -13.56
N GLU A 28 6.31 -10.43 -14.56
CA GLU A 28 7.49 -11.29 -14.62
C GLU A 28 8.47 -10.87 -13.50
N SER A 29 8.61 -11.75 -12.51
CA SER A 29 9.54 -11.61 -11.39
C SER A 29 10.98 -11.47 -11.90
N SER A 30 11.54 -10.26 -11.82
CA SER A 30 12.97 -10.01 -12.01
C SER A 30 13.68 -9.91 -10.67
N GLU A 31 14.79 -10.63 -10.53
CA GLU A 31 16.02 -10.43 -9.73
C GLU A 31 16.01 -9.48 -8.50
N ILE A 32 14.92 -9.41 -7.75
CA ILE A 32 14.88 -8.82 -6.42
C ILE A 32 14.94 -9.99 -5.45
N PRO A 33 15.80 -9.97 -4.41
CA PRO A 33 15.86 -11.04 -3.43
C PRO A 33 14.46 -11.32 -2.88
N GLU A 34 14.07 -12.59 -2.83
CA GLU A 34 12.82 -13.04 -2.23
C GLU A 34 12.75 -12.43 -0.82
N ASN A 35 11.77 -11.56 -0.60
CA ASN A 35 11.48 -11.08 0.73
C ASN A 35 10.34 -11.93 1.29
N ASN A 36 10.59 -12.60 2.41
CA ASN A 36 9.65 -13.50 3.07
C ASN A 36 8.56 -12.76 3.87
N LEU A 37 8.37 -11.46 3.63
CA LEU A 37 7.32 -10.69 4.26
C LEU A 37 5.98 -11.04 3.63
N ARG A 38 5.16 -11.73 4.42
CA ARG A 38 3.81 -12.16 4.05
C ARG A 38 2.93 -11.04 3.51
N ILE A 39 3.05 -9.83 4.06
CA ILE A 39 2.28 -8.67 3.58
C ILE A 39 2.51 -8.37 2.10
N ILE A 40 3.70 -8.65 1.56
CA ILE A 40 4.04 -8.43 0.15
C ILE A 40 3.31 -9.44 -0.74
N GLU A 41 3.13 -10.68 -0.28
CA GLU A 41 2.33 -11.69 -0.99
C GLU A 41 0.83 -11.37 -0.93
N LEU A 42 0.39 -10.82 0.19
CA LEU A 42 -0.99 -10.38 0.40
C LEU A 42 -1.32 -9.05 -0.31
N PHE A 43 -0.30 -8.28 -0.71
CA PHE A 43 -0.39 -7.03 -1.46
C PHE A 43 0.73 -6.89 -2.51
N PRO A 44 0.73 -7.72 -3.57
CA PRO A 44 1.84 -7.81 -4.52
C PRO A 44 1.98 -6.57 -5.42
N ASN A 45 0.96 -5.71 -5.47
CA ASN A 45 0.88 -4.55 -6.35
C ASN A 45 0.58 -3.28 -5.52
N THR A 46 1.62 -2.50 -5.24
CA THR A 46 1.64 -1.30 -4.38
C THR A 46 0.96 -0.06 -4.99
N TRP A 47 -0.13 -0.24 -5.76
CA TRP A 47 -0.95 0.87 -6.25
C TRP A 47 -1.71 1.56 -5.12
N LEU A 48 -1.95 0.81 -4.04
CA LEU A 48 -2.45 1.30 -2.78
C LEU A 48 -1.25 1.39 -1.85
N ASP A 49 -1.07 2.52 -1.16
CA ASP A 49 -0.10 2.66 -0.09
C ASP A 49 -0.26 1.50 0.90
N CYS A 50 0.57 0.47 0.73
CA CYS A 50 0.49 -0.73 1.53
C CYS A 50 0.92 -0.33 2.95
N PRO A 51 0.05 -0.49 3.96
CA PRO A 51 0.46 -0.27 5.34
C PRO A 51 1.52 -1.31 5.66
N GLY A 52 2.63 -0.87 6.24
CA GLY A 52 3.69 -1.74 6.71
C GLY A 52 3.25 -2.48 7.97
N ILE A 53 2.34 -3.43 7.84
CA ILE A 53 1.74 -4.22 8.93
C ILE A 53 1.92 -5.72 8.69
N GLU A 54 1.95 -6.50 9.77
CA GLU A 54 1.73 -7.94 9.73
C GLU A 54 0.28 -8.21 10.17
N PRO A 55 -0.59 -8.65 9.24
CA PRO A 55 -2.00 -8.87 9.52
C PRO A 55 -2.17 -10.15 10.34
N ALA A 56 -2.90 -10.06 11.45
CA ALA A 56 -3.23 -11.22 12.27
C ALA A 56 -4.36 -12.05 11.63
N ILE A 57 -4.04 -12.73 10.54
CA ILE A 57 -4.93 -13.64 9.81
C ILE A 57 -4.28 -15.04 9.68
N PRO A 58 -5.06 -16.11 9.49
CA PRO A 58 -4.54 -17.48 9.41
C PRO A 58 -3.51 -17.63 8.28
N SER A 59 -2.42 -18.38 8.51
CA SER A 59 -1.28 -18.47 7.58
C SER A 59 -1.61 -19.08 6.22
N ASP A 60 -2.70 -19.85 6.13
CA ASP A 60 -3.20 -20.45 4.89
C ASP A 60 -4.05 -19.48 4.04
N TYR A 61 -4.28 -18.25 4.51
CA TYR A 61 -4.98 -17.24 3.74
C TYR A 61 -4.07 -16.69 2.65
N ILE A 62 -4.62 -16.65 1.43
CA ILE A 62 -3.98 -16.05 0.24
C ILE A 62 -4.77 -14.82 -0.20
N MET A 63 -4.17 -14.02 -1.07
CA MET A 63 -4.86 -12.90 -1.72
C MET A 63 -5.37 -13.28 -3.11
N LYS A 64 -6.57 -12.80 -3.46
CA LYS A 64 -7.10 -12.78 -4.82
C LYS A 64 -7.73 -11.43 -5.14
N PHE A 65 -7.42 -10.86 -6.31
CA PHE A 65 -8.14 -9.71 -6.84
C PHE A 65 -9.54 -10.13 -7.30
N ALA A 66 -10.56 -9.37 -6.92
CA ALA A 66 -11.89 -9.52 -7.49
C ALA A 66 -11.94 -8.80 -8.84
N ASP A 67 -12.27 -9.53 -9.92
CA ASP A 67 -12.15 -9.08 -11.32
C ASP A 67 -12.98 -7.83 -11.68
N TYR A 68 -13.85 -7.34 -10.80
CA TYR A 68 -14.88 -6.37 -11.16
C TYR A 68 -14.88 -5.03 -10.41
N ASP A 69 -14.18 -4.88 -9.28
CA ASP A 69 -14.40 -3.70 -8.42
C ASP A 69 -13.18 -3.21 -7.60
N PHE A 70 -11.94 -3.47 -8.05
CA PHE A 70 -10.73 -3.04 -7.32
C PHE A 70 -10.67 -3.51 -5.85
N TYR A 71 -11.34 -4.62 -5.55
CA TYR A 71 -11.28 -5.23 -4.22
C TYR A 71 -10.25 -6.35 -4.17
N MET A 72 -9.64 -6.50 -3.01
CA MET A 72 -8.76 -7.60 -2.67
C MET A 72 -9.45 -8.48 -1.65
N LEU A 73 -9.44 -9.78 -1.90
CA LEU A 73 -10.00 -10.77 -1.00
C LEU A 73 -8.87 -11.55 -0.32
N TRP A 74 -8.94 -11.68 0.99
CA TRP A 74 -8.08 -12.57 1.77
C TRP A 74 -8.89 -13.69 2.39
N GLY A 75 -8.51 -14.92 2.07
CA GLY A 75 -9.23 -16.09 2.54
C GLY A 75 -8.57 -17.38 2.07
N LYS A 76 -9.19 -18.50 2.43
CA LYS A 76 -8.79 -19.81 1.91
C LYS A 76 -9.05 -19.89 0.41
N LYS A 77 -8.15 -20.57 -0.31
CA LYS A 77 -8.23 -20.70 -1.76
C LYS A 77 -9.60 -21.17 -2.24
N GLU A 78 -10.18 -22.20 -1.62
CA GLU A 78 -11.50 -22.73 -2.01
C GLU A 78 -12.62 -21.69 -1.87
N ASP A 79 -12.63 -20.93 -0.78
CA ASP A 79 -13.65 -19.91 -0.50
C ASP A 79 -13.52 -18.71 -1.46
N LEU A 80 -12.29 -18.31 -1.79
CA LEU A 80 -12.03 -17.27 -2.79
C LEU A 80 -12.48 -17.69 -4.20
N GLU A 81 -12.33 -18.97 -4.55
CA GLU A 81 -12.84 -19.51 -5.81
C GLU A 81 -14.37 -19.46 -5.88
N ILE A 82 -15.06 -19.82 -4.79
CA ILE A 82 -16.52 -19.73 -4.69
C ILE A 82 -17.00 -18.30 -4.91
N ILE A 83 -16.39 -17.33 -4.23
CA ILE A 83 -16.76 -15.90 -4.38
C ILE A 83 -16.52 -15.44 -5.81
N SER A 84 -15.37 -15.76 -6.41
CA SER A 84 -15.05 -15.31 -7.78
C SER A 84 -15.95 -15.88 -8.87
N LYS A 85 -16.50 -17.08 -8.68
CA LYS A 85 -17.42 -17.73 -9.65
C LYS A 85 -18.87 -17.31 -9.46
N SER A 86 -19.20 -16.67 -8.33
CA SER A 86 -20.55 -16.29 -7.98
C SER A 86 -20.95 -14.97 -8.64
N LYS A 87 -22.17 -14.88 -9.16
CA LYS A 87 -22.72 -13.62 -9.68
C LYS A 87 -22.96 -12.66 -8.51
N LYS A 88 -22.65 -11.36 -8.71
CA LYS A 88 -22.83 -10.30 -7.69
C LYS A 88 -24.23 -10.38 -7.05
N GLY A 89 -24.28 -10.38 -5.71
CA GLY A 89 -25.51 -10.14 -4.95
C GLY A 89 -26.07 -11.30 -4.12
N HIS A 90 -25.30 -12.34 -3.81
CA HIS A 90 -25.79 -13.51 -3.06
C HIS A 90 -24.92 -13.90 -1.87
N ASP A 91 -25.56 -14.54 -0.88
CA ASP A 91 -24.88 -15.30 0.17
C ASP A 91 -23.95 -16.31 -0.48
N PHE A 92 -22.64 -16.15 -0.25
CA PHE A 92 -21.66 -17.09 -0.75
C PHE A 92 -21.67 -18.32 0.16
N PRO A 93 -21.79 -19.55 -0.37
CA PRO A 93 -21.69 -20.77 0.42
C PRO A 93 -20.22 -21.05 0.78
N ILE A 94 -19.55 -20.08 1.39
CA ILE A 94 -18.19 -20.20 1.89
C ILE A 94 -18.19 -20.97 3.21
N ASN A 95 -17.09 -21.68 3.46
CA ASN A 95 -16.89 -22.47 4.67
C ASN A 95 -16.06 -21.72 5.71
N SER A 96 -15.26 -20.74 5.29
CA SER A 96 -14.44 -19.91 6.16
C SER A 96 -14.69 -18.42 5.89
N PRO A 97 -14.41 -17.55 6.87
CA PRO A 97 -14.53 -16.11 6.67
C PRO A 97 -13.53 -15.61 5.61
N VAL A 98 -13.90 -14.54 4.91
CA VAL A 98 -13.06 -13.88 3.92
C VAL A 98 -13.03 -12.39 4.23
N PHE A 99 -11.85 -11.80 4.32
CA PHE A 99 -11.71 -10.35 4.39
C PHE A 99 -11.80 -9.78 2.98
N ASN A 100 -12.65 -8.79 2.80
CA ASN A 100 -12.71 -7.99 1.58
C ASN A 100 -12.15 -6.61 1.89
N ILE A 101 -11.21 -6.16 1.06
CA ILE A 101 -10.40 -4.97 1.28
C ILE A 101 -10.53 -4.07 0.06
N ALA A 102 -10.85 -2.81 0.32
CA ALA A 102 -11.10 -1.81 -0.71
C ALA A 102 -10.51 -0.46 -0.29
N LEU A 103 -10.40 0.48 -1.23
CA LEU A 103 -10.39 1.89 -0.86
C LEU A 103 -11.79 2.31 -0.44
N SER A 104 -11.91 2.99 0.70
CA SER A 104 -13.22 3.49 1.10
C SER A 104 -13.67 4.62 0.20
N GLU A 105 -14.90 4.51 -0.29
CA GLU A 105 -15.57 5.59 -1.02
C GLU A 105 -16.37 6.52 -0.09
N THR A 106 -16.49 6.17 1.20
CA THR A 106 -17.47 6.79 2.09
C THR A 106 -16.87 7.45 3.32
N ILE A 107 -15.70 6.99 3.74
CA ILE A 107 -14.93 7.50 4.87
C ILE A 107 -13.55 7.89 4.37
N ILE A 108 -13.04 9.02 4.87
CA ILE A 108 -11.67 9.49 4.62
C ILE A 108 -11.01 9.81 5.95
N GLN A 109 -9.68 9.73 5.98
CA GLN A 109 -8.87 10.20 7.10
C GLN A 109 -8.79 11.73 7.04
N THR A 110 -9.14 12.39 8.13
CA THR A 110 -9.19 13.87 8.25
C THR A 110 -8.12 14.43 9.17
N GLY A 111 -7.27 13.57 9.72
CA GLY A 111 -6.19 13.94 10.63
C GLY A 111 -5.47 12.68 11.13
N PRO A 112 -4.48 12.82 12.04
CA PRO A 112 -3.62 11.70 12.45
C PRO A 112 -4.38 10.49 12.99
N THR A 113 -5.48 10.71 13.70
CA THR A 113 -6.30 9.65 14.30
C THR A 113 -7.80 9.86 14.06
N SER A 114 -8.17 10.66 13.06
CA SER A 114 -9.53 11.10 12.84
C SER A 114 -10.07 10.76 11.44
N PHE A 115 -11.38 10.51 11.37
CA PHE A 115 -12.12 10.16 10.16
C PHE A 115 -13.32 11.11 9.94
N SER A 116 -13.76 11.25 8.69
CA SER A 116 -14.84 12.19 8.32
C SER A 116 -16.24 11.87 8.86
N LYS A 117 -16.51 10.61 9.23
CA LYS A 117 -17.82 10.14 9.72
C LYS A 117 -17.73 9.31 10.99
N GLU A 118 -16.96 9.78 11.95
CA GLU A 118 -16.84 9.07 13.22
C GLU A 118 -18.12 9.09 14.05
N ASN A 119 -18.90 10.16 13.94
CA ASN A 119 -20.07 10.39 14.77
C ASN A 119 -21.33 10.30 13.91
N TYR A 120 -22.03 9.18 14.02
CA TYR A 120 -23.35 9.02 13.42
C TYR A 120 -24.37 9.88 14.16
N SER A 121 -25.12 10.67 13.40
CA SER A 121 -26.28 11.41 13.89
C SER A 121 -27.37 10.46 14.38
N LYS A 122 -28.29 10.96 15.21
CA LYS A 122 -29.46 10.19 15.67
C LYS A 122 -30.32 9.73 14.50
N GLU A 123 -30.41 10.55 13.46
CA GLU A 123 -31.13 10.29 12.23
C GLU A 123 -30.51 9.12 11.46
N GLU A 124 -29.19 9.09 11.31
CA GLU A 124 -28.48 7.99 10.65
C GLU A 124 -28.64 6.67 11.40
N ILE A 125 -28.52 6.68 12.73
CA ILE A 125 -28.77 5.49 13.56
C ILE A 125 -30.22 5.01 13.37
N LYS A 126 -31.18 5.93 13.25
CA LYS A 126 -32.59 5.58 13.01
C LYS A 126 -32.79 4.95 11.64
N GLU A 127 -32.13 5.45 10.59
CA GLU A 127 -32.19 4.84 9.25
C GLU A 127 -31.53 3.46 9.22
N LEU A 128 -30.38 3.27 9.88
CA LEU A 128 -29.74 1.95 10.00
C LEU A 128 -30.66 0.93 10.70
N LYS A 129 -31.36 1.35 11.76
CA LYS A 129 -32.35 0.51 12.44
C LYS A 129 -33.52 0.11 11.52
N LYS A 130 -33.96 1.00 10.62
CA LYS A 130 -35.00 0.66 9.61
C LYS A 130 -34.54 -0.39 8.61
N LEU A 131 -33.24 -0.44 8.33
CA LEU A 131 -32.61 -1.51 7.54
C LEU A 131 -32.39 -2.80 8.35
N GLY A 132 -32.84 -2.83 9.62
CA GLY A 132 -32.69 -3.97 10.49
C GLY A 132 -31.29 -4.16 11.05
N LEU A 133 -30.47 -3.10 11.03
CA LEU A 133 -29.15 -3.07 11.64
C LEU A 133 -29.24 -2.49 13.07
N THR A 134 -28.79 -3.27 14.05
CA THR A 134 -28.91 -2.96 15.49
C THR A 134 -27.57 -3.17 16.19
N ASP A 135 -27.50 -2.93 17.51
CA ASP A 135 -26.30 -3.15 18.34
C ASP A 135 -25.00 -2.57 17.77
N PHE A 136 -25.07 -1.30 17.37
CA PHE A 136 -23.95 -0.58 16.78
C PHE A 136 -22.87 -0.34 17.85
N VAL A 137 -21.74 -1.02 17.70
CA VAL A 137 -20.54 -0.86 18.53
C VAL A 137 -19.47 -0.23 17.67
N LYS A 138 -19.02 0.96 18.09
CA LYS A 138 -17.88 1.66 17.49
C LYS A 138 -16.68 1.51 18.41
N HIS A 139 -15.53 1.20 17.84
CA HIS A 139 -14.27 1.16 18.56
C HIS A 139 -13.16 1.81 17.74
N LYS A 140 -12.22 2.45 18.42
CA LYS A 140 -11.02 3.02 17.80
C LYS A 140 -9.80 2.38 18.42
N THR A 141 -8.83 2.04 17.58
CA THR A 141 -7.53 1.52 17.96
C THR A 141 -6.48 1.99 16.95
N THR A 142 -5.26 1.47 17.06
CA THR A 142 -4.13 1.80 16.19
C THR A 142 -3.28 0.57 15.93
N TRP A 143 -2.77 0.42 14.72
CA TRP A 143 -1.74 -0.56 14.38
C TRP A 143 -0.41 0.16 14.22
N GLY A 144 0.23 0.51 15.34
CA GLY A 144 1.36 1.43 15.33
C GLY A 144 0.89 2.82 14.89
N ASP A 145 1.44 3.35 13.81
CA ASP A 145 1.11 4.67 13.28
C ASP A 145 -0.26 4.71 12.59
N TYR A 146 -0.80 3.57 12.16
CA TYR A 146 -2.04 3.49 11.38
C TYR A 146 -3.29 3.55 12.27
N PRO A 147 -4.13 4.61 12.19
CA PRO A 147 -5.36 4.67 12.98
C PRO A 147 -6.40 3.72 12.41
N VAL A 148 -7.17 3.07 13.30
CA VAL A 148 -8.19 2.09 12.93
C VAL A 148 -9.52 2.46 13.58
N LEU A 149 -10.55 2.62 12.77
CA LEU A 149 -11.93 2.78 13.19
C LEU A 149 -12.69 1.50 12.87
N THR A 150 -13.28 0.84 13.86
CA THR A 150 -14.10 -0.35 13.65
C THR A 150 -15.55 -0.08 14.00
N ILE A 151 -16.43 -0.73 13.24
CA ILE A 151 -17.86 -0.78 13.47
C ILE A 151 -18.28 -2.24 13.45
N THR A 152 -19.00 -2.65 14.49
CA THR A 152 -19.70 -3.93 14.52
C THR A 152 -21.18 -3.66 14.72
N LEU A 153 -22.02 -4.33 13.95
CA LEU A 153 -23.47 -4.18 14.04
C LEU A 153 -24.16 -5.52 13.84
N LYS A 154 -25.33 -5.70 14.43
CA LYS A 154 -26.13 -6.92 14.35
C LYS A 154 -27.18 -6.80 13.26
N LYS A 155 -27.22 -7.79 12.36
CA LYS A 155 -28.23 -7.92 11.30
C LYS A 155 -29.52 -8.53 11.85
N THR A 156 -30.60 -8.45 11.08
CA THR A 156 -31.88 -9.12 11.38
C THR A 156 -31.77 -10.63 11.50
N SER A 157 -30.83 -11.26 10.76
CA SER A 157 -30.51 -12.69 10.87
C SER A 157 -29.90 -13.08 12.22
N GLY A 158 -29.51 -12.10 13.04
CA GLY A 158 -28.81 -12.31 14.31
C GLY A 158 -27.29 -12.28 14.21
N GLU A 159 -26.75 -12.42 13.00
CA GLU A 159 -25.31 -12.38 12.70
C GLU A 159 -24.76 -10.95 12.78
N ARG A 160 -23.46 -10.82 13.00
CA ARG A 160 -22.79 -9.52 13.02
C ARG A 160 -22.17 -9.19 11.67
N ALA A 161 -22.24 -7.92 11.29
CA ALA A 161 -21.40 -7.33 10.26
C ALA A 161 -20.19 -6.68 10.93
N TYR A 162 -19.02 -6.93 10.35
CA TYR A 162 -17.73 -6.46 10.84
C TYR A 162 -17.11 -5.56 9.79
N LEU A 163 -16.84 -4.32 10.16
CA LEU A 163 -16.32 -3.27 9.29
C LEU A 163 -15.16 -2.56 9.99
N ALA A 164 -14.12 -2.24 9.24
CA ALA A 164 -13.02 -1.41 9.70
C ALA A 164 -12.59 -0.42 8.62
N TRP A 165 -12.13 0.75 9.06
CA TRP A 165 -11.42 1.72 8.25
C TRP A 165 -10.02 1.91 8.81
N ILE A 166 -9.00 1.74 7.97
CA ILE A 166 -7.59 1.89 8.33
C ILE A 166 -7.02 3.10 7.61
N GLY A 167 -6.59 4.09 8.39
CA GLY A 167 -5.89 5.25 7.86
C GLY A 167 -4.52 4.87 7.32
N LEU A 168 -4.06 5.57 6.28
CA LEU A 168 -2.79 5.31 5.59
C LEU A 168 -1.71 6.34 5.97
N ASN A 169 -1.93 7.04 7.08
CA ASN A 169 -1.05 8.09 7.63
C ASN A 169 -0.84 9.27 6.68
N SER A 170 -1.83 9.48 5.81
CA SER A 170 -2.02 10.65 4.98
C SER A 170 -3.49 11.05 5.07
N GLU A 171 -3.76 12.35 5.08
CA GLU A 171 -5.14 12.81 4.95
C GLU A 171 -5.69 12.36 3.59
N GLY A 172 -6.95 11.91 3.56
CA GLY A 172 -7.59 11.40 2.36
C GLY A 172 -7.95 9.91 2.46
N HIS A 173 -7.43 9.11 1.54
CA HIS A 173 -7.89 7.73 1.35
C HIS A 173 -7.61 6.82 2.56
N VAL A 174 -8.55 5.92 2.81
CA VAL A 174 -8.44 4.89 3.86
C VAL A 174 -8.78 3.55 3.26
N TRP A 175 -8.25 2.48 3.83
CA TRP A 175 -8.72 1.14 3.52
C TRP A 175 -10.01 0.84 4.24
N GLU A 176 -10.96 0.26 3.53
CA GLU A 176 -12.16 -0.33 4.08
C GLU A 176 -12.01 -1.85 4.08
N VAL A 177 -12.25 -2.46 5.24
CA VAL A 177 -12.17 -3.90 5.43
C VAL A 177 -13.49 -4.41 5.94
N ASN A 178 -14.09 -5.36 5.24
CA ASN A 178 -15.30 -6.05 5.69
C ASN A 178 -15.08 -7.56 5.78
N LEU A 179 -15.58 -8.18 6.84
CA LEU A 179 -15.55 -9.64 6.98
C LEU A 179 -16.78 -10.26 6.33
N ILE A 180 -16.59 -10.91 5.19
CA ILE A 180 -17.59 -11.79 4.58
C ILE A 180 -17.61 -13.08 5.40
N SER A 181 -18.76 -13.33 6.04
CA SER A 181 -18.89 -14.34 7.07
C SER A 181 -19.72 -15.53 6.57
N PRO A 182 -19.28 -16.78 6.77
CA PRO A 182 -20.13 -17.94 6.56
C PRO A 182 -21.31 -17.93 7.56
N LEU A 183 -22.46 -18.42 7.10
CA LEU A 183 -23.66 -18.52 7.92
C LEU A 183 -23.43 -19.42 9.14
N ASN A 184 -24.03 -19.07 10.27
CA ASN A 184 -24.02 -19.85 11.52
C ASN A 184 -22.64 -20.11 12.17
N LYS A 185 -21.60 -19.36 11.80
CA LYS A 185 -20.26 -19.45 12.41
C LYS A 185 -19.85 -18.19 13.18
N GLU A 186 -20.82 -17.54 13.82
CA GLU A 186 -20.64 -16.23 14.46
C GLU A 186 -19.51 -16.22 15.51
N LYS A 187 -19.30 -17.32 16.25
CA LYS A 187 -18.23 -17.40 17.25
C LYS A 187 -16.85 -17.40 16.60
N GLU A 188 -16.68 -18.16 15.53
CA GLU A 188 -15.44 -18.22 14.76
C GLU A 188 -15.17 -16.87 14.07
N ASN A 189 -16.21 -16.26 13.50
CA ASN A 189 -16.12 -14.94 12.85
C ASN A 189 -15.70 -13.87 13.85
N ALA A 190 -16.34 -13.82 15.02
CA ALA A 190 -16.03 -12.88 16.09
C ALA A 190 -14.60 -13.06 16.60
N LYS A 191 -14.16 -14.31 16.77
CA LYS A 191 -12.79 -14.62 17.21
C LYS A 191 -11.77 -14.12 16.18
N LEU A 192 -11.94 -14.48 14.91
CA LEU A 192 -11.04 -14.08 13.84
C LEU A 192 -11.00 -12.55 13.69
N TRP A 193 -12.16 -11.88 13.74
CA TRP A 193 -12.23 -10.42 13.70
C TRP A 193 -11.48 -9.78 14.86
N ASN A 194 -11.69 -10.27 16.07
CA ASN A 194 -11.01 -9.74 17.25
C ASN A 194 -9.50 -9.97 17.19
N GLU A 195 -9.04 -11.12 16.68
CA GLU A 195 -7.62 -11.37 16.44
C GLU A 195 -7.07 -10.40 15.40
N PHE A 196 -7.75 -10.23 14.26
CA PHE A 196 -7.36 -9.29 13.22
C PHE A 196 -7.23 -7.85 13.74
N ILE A 197 -8.22 -7.34 14.49
CA ILE A 197 -8.20 -5.96 14.98
C ILE A 197 -7.18 -5.75 16.10
N ASN A 198 -7.02 -6.70 17.03
CA ASN A 198 -6.21 -6.48 18.23
C ASN A 198 -4.77 -6.99 18.11
N ASN A 199 -4.50 -7.95 17.21
CA ASN A 199 -3.19 -8.58 17.11
C ASN A 199 -2.43 -8.19 15.84
N THR A 200 -3.07 -7.53 14.86
CA THR A 200 -2.35 -6.91 13.74
C THR A 200 -1.44 -5.81 14.26
N LYS A 201 -0.20 -5.76 13.78
CA LYS A 201 0.83 -4.85 14.26
C LYS A 201 1.59 -4.23 13.09
N GLN A 202 2.09 -3.01 13.30
CA GLN A 202 3.10 -2.44 12.41
C GLN A 202 4.33 -3.33 12.39
N LEU A 203 4.88 -3.54 11.19
CA LEU A 203 6.13 -4.26 11.00
C LEU A 203 7.27 -3.49 11.69
N PRO A 204 8.22 -4.19 12.31
CA PRO A 204 9.43 -3.54 12.83
C PRO A 204 10.25 -2.97 11.66
N GLU A 205 11.11 -2.00 11.95
CA GLU A 205 12.12 -1.56 10.99
C GLU A 205 13.28 -2.58 10.98
N PRO A 206 13.82 -2.99 9.80
CA PRO A 206 13.59 -2.41 8.47
C PRO A 206 12.43 -3.00 7.67
N GLU A 207 11.78 -4.07 8.14
CA GLU A 207 10.72 -4.77 7.39
C GLU A 207 9.60 -3.82 6.94
N TYR A 208 9.25 -2.84 7.78
CA TYR A 208 8.37 -1.73 7.44
C TYR A 208 8.75 -1.05 6.12
N PHE A 209 10.02 -0.65 5.95
CA PHE A 209 10.48 0.03 4.74
C PHE A 209 10.43 -0.91 3.54
N ILE A 210 10.77 -2.18 3.74
CA ILE A 210 10.74 -3.16 2.65
C ILE A 210 9.31 -3.43 2.18
N ALA A 211 8.34 -3.53 3.10
CA ALA A 211 6.91 -3.63 2.77
C ALA A 211 6.41 -2.40 1.98
N ARG A 212 6.99 -1.22 2.25
CA ARG A 212 6.76 0.01 1.48
C ARG A 212 7.60 0.14 0.21
N GLY A 213 8.30 -0.93 -0.18
CA GLY A 213 9.06 -0.99 -1.42
C GLY A 213 10.47 -0.38 -1.34
N MET A 214 11.01 -0.15 -0.14
CA MET A 214 12.38 0.36 0.07
C MET A 214 13.24 -0.65 0.83
N ASP A 215 13.95 -1.53 0.11
CA ASP A 215 15.01 -2.38 0.68
C ASP A 215 16.33 -1.61 0.66
N MET A 216 16.55 -0.82 1.72
CA MET A 216 17.72 0.01 1.92
C MET A 216 18.90 -0.80 2.46
N ARG A 217 20.03 -0.74 1.77
CA ARG A 217 21.29 -1.40 2.13
C ARG A 217 22.45 -0.42 2.00
N ASP A 218 23.60 -0.78 2.55
CA ASP A 218 24.78 0.07 2.44
C ASP A 218 25.26 0.10 0.97
N GLY A 219 25.25 1.30 0.39
CA GLY A 219 25.62 1.58 -0.98
C GLY A 219 24.48 1.53 -2.00
N TYR A 220 23.32 0.97 -1.66
CA TYR A 220 22.19 0.93 -2.59
C TYR A 220 20.82 0.73 -1.93
N THR A 221 19.76 1.00 -2.67
CA THR A 221 18.38 0.69 -2.30
C THR A 221 17.66 0.05 -3.47
N ASN A 222 17.04 -1.10 -3.22
CA ASN A 222 16.08 -1.64 -4.19
C ASN A 222 14.73 -0.95 -3.93
N TYR A 223 14.23 -0.25 -4.94
CA TYR A 223 12.98 0.48 -4.88
C TYR A 223 11.92 -0.20 -5.75
N LYS A 224 10.74 -0.42 -5.18
CA LYS A 224 9.59 -1.03 -5.86
C LYS A 224 8.32 -0.23 -5.58
N ILE A 225 7.65 0.21 -6.64
CA ILE A 225 6.35 0.87 -6.56
C ILE A 225 5.49 0.45 -7.74
N ALA A 226 4.23 0.08 -7.48
CA ALA A 226 3.36 -0.61 -8.41
C ALA A 226 4.10 -1.79 -9.09
N THR A 227 4.10 -1.82 -10.41
CA THR A 227 4.83 -2.76 -11.26
C THR A 227 6.26 -2.30 -11.57
N ALA A 228 6.62 -1.07 -11.18
CA ALA A 228 7.92 -0.51 -11.41
C ALA A 228 8.95 -0.94 -10.36
N SER A 229 10.17 -1.25 -10.82
CA SER A 229 11.30 -1.57 -9.97
C SER A 229 12.59 -0.92 -10.49
N MET A 230 13.40 -0.43 -9.55
CA MET A 230 14.70 0.18 -9.84
C MET A 230 15.67 -0.07 -8.69
N LYS A 231 16.96 0.09 -8.97
CA LYS A 231 18.02 0.05 -7.98
C LYS A 231 18.74 1.38 -7.98
N VAL A 232 18.78 2.04 -6.83
CA VAL A 232 19.49 3.32 -6.67
C VAL A 232 20.76 3.06 -5.88
N PHE A 233 21.90 3.44 -6.43
CA PHE A 233 23.19 3.30 -5.79
C PHE A 233 23.73 4.65 -5.33
N ALA A 234 24.47 4.66 -4.23
CA ALA A 234 25.15 5.86 -3.74
C ALA A 234 26.52 5.50 -3.15
N GLU A 235 27.57 6.17 -3.62
CA GLU A 235 28.93 6.02 -3.11
C GLU A 235 29.55 7.38 -2.79
N LYS A 236 30.22 7.48 -1.63
CA LYS A 236 30.94 8.69 -1.20
C LYS A 236 32.44 8.37 -1.11
N LYS A 237 33.26 9.10 -1.85
CA LYS A 237 34.72 9.04 -1.74
C LYS A 237 35.22 9.71 -0.46
N VAL A 238 36.46 9.39 -0.10
CA VAL A 238 37.17 10.02 1.03
C VAL A 238 37.33 11.54 0.85
N ASN A 239 37.42 12.02 -0.39
CA ASN A 239 37.47 13.45 -0.73
C ASN A 239 36.08 14.11 -0.79
N ASN A 240 35.05 13.50 -0.21
CA ASN A 240 33.64 13.93 -0.20
C ASN A 240 32.94 14.00 -1.57
N GLN A 241 33.53 13.48 -2.64
CA GLN A 241 32.80 13.30 -3.89
C GLN A 241 31.73 12.22 -3.74
N MET A 242 30.51 12.47 -4.22
CA MET A 242 29.43 11.50 -4.25
C MET A 242 29.10 11.13 -5.69
N ALA A 243 28.85 9.84 -5.93
CA ALA A 243 28.22 9.36 -7.15
C ALA A 243 26.90 8.68 -6.80
N ILE A 244 25.86 8.99 -7.58
CA ILE A 244 24.55 8.37 -7.50
C ILE A 244 24.20 7.81 -8.86
N MET A 245 23.69 6.58 -8.87
CA MET A 245 23.20 5.92 -10.08
C MET A 245 21.78 5.42 -9.86
N VAL A 246 20.86 5.79 -10.73
CA VAL A 246 19.51 5.20 -10.74
C VAL A 246 19.41 4.19 -11.89
N LYS A 247 19.17 2.92 -11.58
CA LYS A 247 19.05 1.86 -12.59
C LYS A 247 17.64 1.28 -12.60
N PRO A 248 16.76 1.67 -13.54
CA PRO A 248 15.52 0.95 -13.79
C PRO A 248 15.81 -0.52 -14.12
N LEU A 249 15.02 -1.44 -13.57
CA LEU A 249 15.21 -2.89 -13.80
C LEU A 249 14.44 -3.43 -15.01
N LYS A 250 13.54 -2.62 -15.58
CA LYS A 250 12.77 -2.96 -16.78
C LYS A 250 12.87 -1.82 -17.80
N SER A 251 12.95 -2.18 -19.08
CA SER A 251 13.14 -1.23 -20.19
C SER A 251 11.99 -0.25 -20.40
N TYR A 252 10.79 -0.59 -19.93
CA TYR A 252 9.61 0.27 -20.02
C TYR A 252 9.51 1.29 -18.87
N ILE A 253 10.48 1.30 -17.96
CA ILE A 253 10.59 2.23 -16.84
C ILE A 253 11.72 3.21 -17.13
N THR A 254 11.44 4.50 -16.99
CA THR A 254 12.46 5.56 -17.05
C THR A 254 12.39 6.39 -15.79
N PHE A 255 13.52 6.90 -15.33
CA PHE A 255 13.59 7.79 -14.17
C PHE A 255 14.22 9.11 -14.58
N LYS A 256 13.56 10.22 -14.26
CA LYS A 256 14.13 11.55 -14.43
C LYS A 256 14.52 12.09 -13.06
N LEU A 257 15.82 12.21 -12.80
CA LEU A 257 16.32 12.85 -11.60
C LEU A 257 15.92 14.34 -11.59
N ASP A 258 15.43 14.80 -10.43
CA ASP A 258 15.14 16.21 -10.17
C ASP A 258 16.23 16.81 -9.28
N ARG A 259 16.41 16.26 -8.08
CA ARG A 259 17.41 16.74 -7.12
C ARG A 259 17.87 15.66 -6.15
N VAL A 260 18.93 15.98 -5.43
CA VAL A 260 19.55 15.12 -4.44
C VAL A 260 19.76 15.92 -3.16
N GLU A 261 19.43 15.34 -2.01
CA GLU A 261 19.62 15.96 -0.70
C GLU A 261 20.42 15.02 0.21
N GLU A 262 21.50 15.52 0.82
CA GLU A 262 22.16 14.81 1.92
C GLU A 262 21.37 15.02 3.22
N GLY A 263 21.35 14.02 4.07
CA GLY A 263 20.72 14.12 5.38
C GLY A 263 21.07 12.95 6.29
N PHE A 264 20.22 12.77 7.28
CA PHE A 264 20.35 11.69 8.25
C PHE A 264 19.02 10.95 8.38
N ILE A 265 19.09 9.65 8.63
CA ILE A 265 17.92 8.84 8.92
C ILE A 265 17.32 9.30 10.26
N GLY A 266 16.05 9.67 10.23
CA GLY A 266 15.30 10.13 11.41
C GLY A 266 14.55 9.02 12.14
N THR A 267 14.52 7.81 11.60
CA THR A 267 13.81 6.67 12.22
C THR A 267 14.70 5.97 13.24
N GLN A 268 14.12 5.13 14.09
CA GLN A 268 14.89 4.43 15.12
C GLN A 268 15.91 3.46 14.49
N TRP A 269 15.54 2.83 13.39
CA TRP A 269 16.47 2.03 12.59
C TRP A 269 17.49 2.92 11.90
N LYS A 270 18.77 2.70 12.25
CA LYS A 270 19.89 3.52 11.77
C LYS A 270 19.72 5.02 12.08
N PHE A 271 19.14 5.37 13.24
CA PHE A 271 19.02 6.76 13.68
C PHE A 271 20.34 7.54 13.54
N ALA A 272 20.25 8.74 12.97
CA ALA A 272 21.38 9.62 12.68
C ALA A 272 22.45 9.06 11.73
N HIS A 273 22.17 7.95 11.03
CA HIS A 273 23.07 7.44 9.99
C HIS A 273 22.97 8.34 8.74
N PRO A 274 24.10 8.67 8.08
CA PRO A 274 24.08 9.45 6.85
C PRO A 274 23.22 8.79 5.77
N CYS A 275 22.41 9.56 5.08
CA CYS A 275 21.61 9.10 3.95
C CYS A 275 21.55 10.15 2.85
N ILE A 276 21.13 9.70 1.68
CA ILE A 276 20.86 10.55 0.54
C ILE A 276 19.41 10.35 0.12
N LYS A 277 18.69 11.44 -0.11
CA LYS A 277 17.37 11.42 -0.73
C LYS A 277 17.50 11.77 -2.21
N VAL A 278 17.06 10.86 -3.05
CA VAL A 278 17.06 11.01 -4.51
C VAL A 278 15.64 11.33 -4.93
N HIS A 279 15.40 12.58 -5.33
CA HIS A 279 14.12 13.06 -5.80
C HIS A 279 14.07 12.95 -7.31
N GLY A 280 12.95 12.45 -7.83
CA GLY A 280 12.74 12.42 -9.26
C GLY A 280 11.38 11.89 -9.63
N CYS A 281 11.21 11.69 -10.93
CA CYS A 281 9.95 11.33 -11.54
C CYS A 281 10.12 10.00 -12.29
N LEU A 282 9.43 8.98 -11.80
CA LEU A 282 9.34 7.66 -12.42
C LEU A 282 8.26 7.72 -13.50
N THR A 283 8.61 7.31 -14.71
CA THR A 283 7.66 7.09 -15.80
C THR A 283 7.63 5.62 -16.16
N GLU A 284 6.44 5.01 -16.12
CA GLU A 284 6.18 3.65 -16.57
C GLU A 284 5.31 3.70 -17.83
N LYS A 285 5.77 3.05 -18.91
CA LYS A 285 5.03 2.96 -20.18
C LYS A 285 4.51 1.54 -20.38
N ASN A 286 3.20 1.34 -20.33
CA ASN A 286 2.60 0.06 -20.63
C ASN A 286 1.61 0.19 -21.81
N GLY A 287 2.06 -0.21 -23.01
CA GLY A 287 1.32 0.01 -24.25
C GLY A 287 1.04 1.50 -24.48
N ASN A 288 -0.24 1.87 -24.55
CA ASN A 288 -0.69 3.25 -24.72
C ASN A 288 -0.86 4.02 -23.40
N SER A 289 -0.65 3.38 -22.26
CA SER A 289 -0.74 4.02 -20.94
C SER A 289 0.62 4.51 -20.46
N LYS A 290 0.62 5.67 -19.81
CA LYS A 290 1.80 6.27 -19.20
C LYS A 290 1.47 6.67 -17.77
N ASN A 291 2.10 6.00 -16.81
CA ASN A 291 2.01 6.38 -15.40
C ASN A 291 3.23 7.23 -15.05
N ILE A 292 2.99 8.34 -14.36
CA ILE A 292 4.03 9.29 -13.93
C ILE A 292 3.90 9.42 -12.42
N ILE A 293 4.97 9.11 -11.69
CA ILE A 293 4.97 9.05 -10.23
C ILE A 293 6.16 9.86 -9.72
N ASP A 294 5.87 10.91 -8.96
CA ASP A 294 6.90 11.63 -8.21
C ASP A 294 7.32 10.76 -7.03
N THR A 295 8.63 10.58 -6.86
CA THR A 295 9.18 9.68 -5.84
C THR A 295 10.41 10.28 -5.17
N VAL A 296 10.59 9.86 -3.92
CA VAL A 296 11.76 10.16 -3.11
C VAL A 296 12.32 8.84 -2.62
N ILE A 297 13.54 8.53 -3.05
CA ILE A 297 14.21 7.27 -2.72
C ILE A 297 15.35 7.58 -1.76
N THR A 298 15.32 6.97 -0.58
CA THR A 298 16.40 7.12 0.41
C THR A 298 17.44 6.03 0.18
N VAL A 299 18.72 6.40 0.18
CA VAL A 299 19.86 5.48 0.01
C VAL A 299 20.92 5.75 1.07
N LEU A 300 21.54 4.70 1.58
CA LEU A 300 22.66 4.80 2.52
C LEU A 300 23.96 4.80 1.73
N PRO A 301 24.72 5.91 1.66
CA PRO A 301 25.91 5.98 0.82
C PRO A 301 27.02 5.09 1.38
N LYS A 302 27.65 4.30 0.51
CA LYS A 302 28.84 3.50 0.86
C LYS A 302 30.10 4.33 0.72
N LYS A 303 30.97 4.31 1.73
CA LYS A 303 32.30 4.94 1.62
C LYS A 303 33.21 4.10 0.73
N VAL A 304 33.87 4.73 -0.23
CA VAL A 304 34.77 4.09 -1.20
C VAL A 304 36.05 4.89 -1.41
N VAL A 305 37.10 4.22 -1.89
CA VAL A 305 38.35 4.90 -2.31
C VAL A 305 38.17 5.51 -3.69
N ASP A 306 37.58 4.74 -4.61
CA ASP A 306 37.19 5.18 -5.94
C ASP A 306 35.78 4.65 -6.25
N PHE A 307 35.09 5.28 -7.21
CA PHE A 307 33.74 4.86 -7.58
C PHE A 307 33.78 3.49 -8.27
N SER A 308 32.85 2.61 -7.89
CA SER A 308 32.71 1.29 -8.50
C SER A 308 31.94 1.32 -9.83
N PHE A 309 31.25 2.42 -10.13
CA PHE A 309 30.51 2.60 -11.37
C PHE A 309 31.46 2.92 -12.52
N ASP A 310 31.32 2.20 -13.64
CA ASP A 310 32.00 2.57 -14.88
C ASP A 310 31.24 3.74 -15.54
N LEU A 311 31.71 4.94 -15.24
CA LEU A 311 31.13 6.20 -15.72
C LEU A 311 31.19 6.37 -17.24
N ASN A 312 32.00 5.55 -17.93
CA ASN A 312 32.21 5.66 -19.38
C ASN A 312 31.22 4.83 -20.21
N GLN A 313 30.39 3.99 -19.58
CA GLN A 313 29.36 3.24 -20.29
C GLN A 313 28.15 4.12 -20.55
N LYS A 314 27.77 4.26 -21.83
CA LYS A 314 26.60 5.06 -22.27
C LYS A 314 25.31 4.70 -21.52
N GLU A 315 25.09 3.42 -21.18
CA GLU A 315 23.93 2.98 -20.41
C GLU A 315 23.85 3.57 -18.99
N HIS A 316 25.00 3.96 -18.42
CA HIS A 316 25.10 4.58 -17.10
C HIS A 316 25.03 6.11 -17.18
N ALA A 317 25.54 6.72 -18.24
CA ALA A 317 25.71 8.17 -18.36
C ALA A 317 24.40 8.98 -18.20
N GLU A 318 23.25 8.48 -18.66
CA GLU A 318 21.97 9.19 -18.55
C GLU A 318 21.35 9.17 -17.15
N ASN A 319 21.79 8.24 -16.29
CA ASN A 319 21.21 8.04 -14.95
C ASN A 319 22.24 8.14 -13.81
N VAL A 320 23.45 8.59 -14.11
CA VAL A 320 24.51 8.81 -13.12
C VAL A 320 24.70 10.31 -12.92
N VAL A 321 24.71 10.71 -11.65
CA VAL A 321 25.06 12.07 -11.25
C VAL A 321 26.20 12.02 -10.24
N ILE A 322 27.24 12.81 -10.52
CA ILE A 322 28.39 12.98 -9.64
C ILE A 322 28.35 14.41 -9.13
N PHE A 323 28.52 14.57 -7.83
CA PHE A 323 28.68 15.87 -7.20
C PHE A 323 29.90 15.92 -6.29
N THR A 324 30.51 17.09 -6.27
CA THR A 324 31.57 17.54 -5.38
C THR A 324 30.97 18.58 -4.44
N ASP A 325 31.39 18.57 -3.18
CA ASP A 325 30.73 19.32 -2.11
C ASP A 325 30.44 20.80 -2.44
N HIS A 326 29.25 21.21 -2.01
CA HIS A 326 28.63 22.54 -1.96
C HIS A 326 28.28 23.29 -3.27
N SER A 327 26.96 23.55 -3.40
CA SER A 327 26.34 24.71 -4.06
C SER A 327 26.16 24.75 -5.59
N LYS A 328 26.16 23.65 -6.33
CA LYS A 328 25.78 23.70 -7.76
C LYS A 328 24.73 22.67 -8.14
N ALA A 329 23.75 23.14 -8.91
CA ALA A 329 22.71 22.34 -9.55
C ALA A 329 23.31 21.10 -10.24
N PRO A 330 22.57 19.98 -10.32
CA PRO A 330 23.05 18.75 -10.93
C PRO A 330 23.58 19.02 -12.34
N ILE A 331 24.84 18.61 -12.60
CA ILE A 331 25.39 18.60 -13.95
C ILE A 331 24.84 17.33 -14.61
N ASN A 332 23.72 17.46 -15.32
CA ASN A 332 23.28 16.41 -16.23
C ASN A 332 24.32 16.29 -17.33
N PHE A 333 24.93 15.11 -17.47
CA PHE A 333 25.71 14.78 -18.65
C PHE A 333 24.74 14.69 -19.84
N LYS A 334 24.55 15.81 -20.54
CA LYS A 334 23.96 15.77 -21.88
C LYS A 334 24.99 15.10 -22.78
N THR A 335 24.67 13.91 -23.27
CA THR A 335 25.36 13.34 -24.42
C THR A 335 25.10 14.25 -25.61
N GLU A 336 26.14 14.91 -26.13
CA GLU A 336 26.09 15.49 -27.46
C GLU A 336 25.78 14.36 -28.47
N SER A 337 24.70 14.56 -29.21
CA SER A 337 24.19 13.66 -30.25
C SER A 337 25.07 13.65 -31.47
#